data_AF-A0ABC8D9U5-F1
#
_entry.id   AF-A0ABC8D9U5-F1
#
_cell.length_a   1.000
_cell.length_b   1.000
_cell.length_c   1.000
_cell.angle_alpha   90.00
_cell.angle_beta   90.00
_cell.angle_gamma   90.00
#
_symmetry.space_group_name_H-M   'P 1'
#
loop_
_entity.id
_entity.type
_entity.pdbx_description
1 polymer ?
#
loop_
_entity_poly.entity_id
_entity_poly.type
_entity_poly.pdbx_seq_one_letter_code
_entity_poly.pdbx_strand_id
1 'polypeptide(L)'
;MIKQEEIILMEALLRDVRGNWSDEIISRLTEVNRIAKSYNFEAIEEKTRGIIDAEKAGNNKNFDGRCFRSGYKSGGYEGLSEFYGGDGNFKLKARSKEFLQKVDELMTNDWLIFPDFDEYNKCNV
;
A
#
# COMPACT_ATOMS: atom_id res chain seq x y z
N MET A 1 1.01 15.28 0.81
CA MET A 1 0.61 14.34 1.89
C MET A 1 1.70 14.33 2.98
N ILE A 2 1.39 14.08 4.26
CA ILE A 2 2.44 14.00 5.31
C ILE A 2 3.10 12.60 5.35
N LYS A 3 4.33 12.50 5.88
CA LYS A 3 5.08 11.23 5.96
C LYS A 3 4.27 10.06 6.54
N GLN A 4 3.55 10.28 7.64
CA GLN A 4 2.76 9.22 8.26
C GLN A 4 1.68 8.68 7.33
N GLU A 5 0.98 9.57 6.62
CA GLU A 5 -0.05 9.19 5.65
C GLU A 5 0.53 8.45 4.45
N GLU A 6 1.69 8.87 3.94
CA GLU A 6 2.36 8.15 2.86
C GLU A 6 2.76 6.73 3.29
N ILE A 7 3.24 6.53 4.52
CA ILE A 7 3.58 5.19 4.99
C ILE A 7 2.32 4.34 5.20
N ILE A 8 1.22 4.93 5.69
CA ILE A 8 -0.08 4.25 5.76
C ILE A 8 -0.55 3.84 4.35
N LEU A 9 -0.44 4.74 3.37
CA LEU A 9 -0.81 4.46 1.98
C LEU A 9 0.05 3.32 1.42
N MET A 10 1.35 3.35 1.66
CA MET A 10 2.27 2.30 1.26
C MET A 10 1.87 0.94 1.85
N GLU A 11 1.58 0.87 3.15
CA GLU A 11 1.08 -0.35 3.77
C GLU A 11 -0.26 -0.81 3.19
N ALA A 12 -1.21 0.11 3.00
CA ALA A 12 -2.53 -0.19 2.45
C ALA A 12 -2.44 -0.76 1.03
N LEU A 13 -1.62 -0.18 0.17
CA LEU A 13 -1.41 -0.64 -1.20
C LEU A 13 -0.72 -2.02 -1.24
N LEU A 14 0.24 -2.28 -0.36
CA LEU A 14 0.87 -3.59 -0.25
C LEU A 14 -0.12 -4.67 0.24
N ARG A 15 -1.01 -4.32 1.18
CA ARG A 15 -2.10 -5.21 1.63
C ARG A 15 -3.13 -5.44 0.53
N ASP A 16 -3.48 -4.41 -0.25
CA ASP A 16 -4.41 -4.50 -1.38
C ASP A 16 -3.85 -5.37 -2.51
N VAL A 17 -2.58 -5.19 -2.90
CA VAL A 17 -1.91 -6.08 -3.87
C VAL A 17 -1.82 -7.50 -3.34
N ARG A 18 -1.57 -7.71 -2.04
CA ARG A 18 -1.67 -9.05 -1.44
C ARG A 18 -3.09 -9.62 -1.53
N GLY A 19 -4.13 -8.82 -1.40
CA GLY A 19 -5.52 -9.30 -1.53
C GLY A 19 -5.90 -9.59 -2.98
N ASN A 20 -5.30 -8.86 -3.91
CA ASN A 20 -5.73 -8.79 -5.30
C ASN A 20 -4.54 -8.61 -6.28
N TRP A 21 -3.68 -9.64 -6.35
CA TRP A 21 -2.47 -9.65 -7.18
C TRP A 21 -2.71 -10.05 -8.65
N SER A 22 -3.93 -10.46 -8.99
CA SER A 22 -4.33 -10.81 -10.37
C SER A 22 -4.78 -9.60 -11.19
N ASP A 23 -5.14 -8.50 -10.53
CA ASP A 23 -5.58 -7.25 -11.17
C ASP A 23 -4.42 -6.32 -11.47
N GLU A 24 -4.68 -5.12 -12.00
CA GLU A 24 -3.65 -4.14 -12.34
C GLU A 24 -2.81 -3.74 -11.11
N ILE A 25 -1.63 -4.33 -10.95
CA ILE A 25 -0.73 -4.08 -9.81
C ILE A 25 0.28 -2.96 -10.07
N ILE A 26 0.50 -2.57 -11.33
CA ILE A 26 1.59 -1.65 -11.70
C ILE A 26 1.42 -0.27 -11.04
N SER A 27 0.23 0.32 -11.11
CA SER A 27 -0.04 1.65 -10.54
C SER A 27 0.17 1.67 -9.02
N ARG A 28 -0.41 0.68 -8.32
CA ARG A 28 -0.28 0.46 -6.88
C ARG A 28 1.19 0.29 -6.46
N LEU A 29 1.92 -0.60 -7.13
CA LEU A 29 3.34 -0.85 -6.82
C LEU A 29 4.24 0.32 -7.19
N THR A 30 3.89 1.11 -8.21
CA THR A 30 4.64 2.32 -8.57
C THR A 30 4.54 3.38 -7.49
N GLU A 31 3.35 3.59 -6.92
CA GLU A 31 3.16 4.51 -5.79
C GLU A 31 3.91 4.02 -4.54
N VAL A 32 3.82 2.72 -4.23
CA VAL A 32 4.62 2.10 -3.15
C VAL A 32 6.12 2.32 -3.37
N ASN A 33 6.62 2.09 -4.58
CA ASN A 33 8.04 2.23 -4.90
C ASN A 33 8.51 3.68 -4.70
N ARG A 34 7.71 4.67 -5.14
CA ARG A 34 7.98 6.10 -4.94
C ARG A 34 8.11 6.41 -3.45
N ILE A 35 7.15 5.99 -2.63
CA ILE A 35 7.12 6.25 -1.19
C ILE A 35 8.30 5.56 -0.50
N ALA A 36 8.56 4.29 -0.84
CA ALA A 36 9.65 3.52 -0.29
C ALA A 36 11.01 4.22 -0.54
N LYS A 37 11.22 4.70 -1.76
CA LYS A 37 12.42 5.47 -2.13
C LYS A 37 12.52 6.79 -1.36
N SER A 38 11.43 7.53 -1.21
CA SER A 38 11.41 8.81 -0.47
C SER A 38 11.78 8.68 1.00
N TYR A 39 11.56 7.50 1.59
CA TYR A 39 11.79 7.26 3.02
C TYR A 39 12.83 6.18 3.33
N ASN A 40 13.63 5.78 2.33
CA ASN A 40 14.71 4.80 2.43
C ASN A 40 14.26 3.41 2.92
N PHE A 41 13.09 2.94 2.48
CA PHE A 41 12.66 1.55 2.65
C PHE A 41 13.24 0.68 1.53
N GLU A 42 14.57 0.54 1.49
CA GLU A 42 15.33 -0.08 0.40
C GLU A 42 14.79 -1.46 -0.02
N ALA A 43 14.46 -2.32 0.94
CA ALA A 43 13.93 -3.65 0.65
C ALA A 43 12.55 -3.63 -0.02
N ILE A 44 11.69 -2.66 0.32
CA ILE A 44 10.38 -2.48 -0.33
C ILE A 44 10.60 -1.89 -1.73
N GLU A 45 11.48 -0.89 -1.86
CA GLU A 45 11.82 -0.27 -3.14
C GLU A 45 12.35 -1.33 -4.12
N GLU A 46 13.35 -2.12 -3.73
CA GLU A 46 13.95 -3.14 -4.58
C GLU A 46 12.92 -4.19 -5.01
N LYS A 47 12.14 -4.70 -4.06
CA LYS A 47 11.14 -5.75 -4.32
C LYS A 47 10.03 -5.26 -5.25
N THR A 48 9.49 -4.06 -5.00
CA THR A 48 8.43 -3.50 -5.85
C THR A 48 8.95 -3.16 -7.26
N ARG A 49 10.16 -2.61 -7.39
CA ARG A 49 10.78 -2.37 -8.70
C ARG A 49 10.94 -3.66 -9.49
N GLY A 50 11.46 -4.71 -8.86
CA GLY A 50 11.65 -6.01 -9.52
C GLY A 50 10.33 -6.61 -10.04
N ILE A 51 9.24 -6.47 -9.27
CA ILE A 51 7.91 -6.94 -9.70
C ILE A 51 7.37 -6.08 -10.85
N ILE A 52 7.50 -4.76 -10.77
CA ILE A 52 7.06 -3.83 -11.84
C ILE A 52 7.78 -4.15 -13.16
N ASP A 53 9.10 -4.35 -13.11
CA ASP A 53 9.91 -4.65 -14.28
C ASP A 53 9.53 -6.02 -14.88
N ALA A 54 9.27 -7.02 -14.03
CA ALA A 54 8.79 -8.33 -14.47
C ALA A 54 7.40 -8.28 -15.12
N GLU A 55 6.47 -7.50 -14.57
CA GLU A 55 5.12 -7.29 -15.11
C GLU A 55 5.18 -6.61 -16.48
N LYS A 56 5.95 -5.53 -16.62
CA LYS A 56 6.14 -4.82 -17.90
C LYS A 56 6.77 -5.69 -18.97
N ALA A 57 7.63 -6.64 -18.58
CA ALA A 57 8.23 -7.61 -19.49
C ALA A 57 7.31 -8.80 -19.82
N GLY A 58 6.12 -8.89 -19.23
CA GLY A 58 5.19 -10.02 -19.40
C GLY A 58 5.65 -11.32 -18.72
N ASN A 59 6.59 -11.22 -17.77
CA ASN A 59 7.25 -12.34 -17.11
C ASN A 59 6.66 -12.69 -15.74
N ASN A 60 5.55 -12.06 -15.35
CA ASN A 60 5.03 -12.14 -13.99
C ASN A 60 3.95 -13.23 -13.78
N LYS A 61 3.91 -14.25 -14.64
CA LYS A 61 2.86 -15.29 -14.65
C LYS A 61 2.70 -16.07 -13.33
N ASN A 62 3.72 -16.04 -12.46
CA ASN A 62 3.75 -16.76 -11.19
C ASN A 62 3.81 -15.81 -9.97
N PHE A 63 3.43 -14.54 -10.13
CA PHE A 63 3.43 -13.61 -9.03
C PHE A 63 2.49 -14.04 -7.91
N ASP A 64 3.00 -14.00 -6.69
CA ASP A 64 2.26 -14.29 -5.49
C ASP A 64 2.32 -13.10 -4.53
N GLY A 65 1.22 -12.35 -4.44
CA GLY A 65 1.11 -11.20 -3.57
C GLY A 65 1.28 -11.51 -2.08
N ARG A 66 1.22 -12.79 -1.66
CA ARG A 66 1.52 -13.20 -0.28
C ARG A 66 2.95 -12.85 0.14
N CYS A 67 3.86 -12.66 -0.81
CA CYS A 67 5.22 -12.21 -0.54
C CYS A 67 5.27 -10.84 0.16
N PHE A 68 4.22 -10.01 0.08
CA PHE A 68 4.17 -8.72 0.78
C PHE A 68 3.75 -8.83 2.25
N ARG A 69 3.28 -9.99 2.72
CA ARG A 69 2.99 -10.17 4.16
C ARG A 69 4.25 -10.13 5.02
N SER A 70 5.44 -10.37 4.47
CA SER A 70 6.67 -10.38 5.27
C SER A 70 6.95 -9.04 5.97
N GLY A 71 7.93 -9.04 6.86
CA GLY A 71 8.42 -7.81 7.47
C GLY A 71 8.93 -6.80 6.43
N TYR A 72 8.87 -5.51 6.77
CA TYR A 72 9.30 -4.42 5.89
C TYR A 72 10.77 -4.50 5.47
N LYS A 73 11.63 -5.04 6.35
CA LYS A 73 13.05 -5.31 6.06
C LYS A 73 13.28 -6.37 4.97
N SER A 74 12.23 -7.13 4.63
CA SER A 74 12.22 -8.11 3.54
C SER A 74 11.29 -7.70 2.39
N GLY A 75 10.92 -6.43 2.36
CA GLY A 75 10.10 -5.81 1.33
C GLY A 75 8.59 -6.05 1.45
N GLY A 76 8.10 -6.46 2.62
CA GLY A 76 6.66 -6.54 2.88
C GLY A 76 6.13 -5.39 3.73
N TYR A 77 4.94 -5.53 4.30
CA TYR A 77 4.29 -4.47 5.08
C TYR A 77 4.28 -4.71 6.60
N GLU A 78 4.58 -5.93 7.09
CA GLU A 78 4.56 -6.20 8.53
C GLU A 78 5.63 -5.33 9.25
N GLY A 79 5.21 -4.64 10.30
CA GLY A 79 6.05 -3.71 11.08
C GLY A 79 6.08 -2.26 10.60
N LEU A 80 5.40 -1.90 9.50
CA LEU A 80 5.32 -0.50 9.06
C LEU A 80 4.57 0.42 10.04
N SER A 81 3.72 -0.15 10.90
CA SER A 81 2.97 0.62 11.89
C SER A 81 3.80 1.36 12.91
N GLU A 82 5.03 0.92 13.17
CA GLU A 82 6.00 1.63 14.00
C GLU A 82 6.30 3.05 13.48
N PHE A 83 6.18 3.28 12.16
CA PHE A 83 6.53 4.55 11.53
C PHE A 83 5.37 5.56 11.44
N TYR A 84 4.15 5.13 11.73
CA TYR A 84 2.97 6.00 11.78
C TYR A 84 2.24 5.99 13.13
N GLY A 85 2.90 5.48 14.18
CA GLY A 85 2.40 5.56 15.56
C GLY A 85 1.46 4.42 15.96
N GLY A 86 1.57 3.26 15.32
CA GLY A 86 0.88 2.01 15.65
C GLY A 86 -0.42 1.79 14.87
N ASP A 87 -0.93 0.57 14.96
CA ASP A 87 -2.08 0.09 14.16
C ASP A 87 -3.36 0.91 14.40
N GLY A 88 -3.53 1.56 15.55
CA GLY A 88 -4.66 2.46 15.83
C GLY A 88 -4.71 3.73 14.96
N ASN A 89 -3.63 4.02 14.23
CA ASN A 89 -3.58 5.06 13.21
C ASN A 89 -3.83 4.54 11.79
N PHE A 90 -3.97 3.24 11.58
CA PHE A 90 -4.30 2.68 10.27
C PHE A 90 -5.81 2.83 10.01
N LYS A 91 -6.22 4.01 9.52
CA LYS A 91 -7.62 4.44 9.38
C LYS A 91 -7.78 5.56 8.35
N LEU A 92 -8.98 5.70 7.77
CA LEU A 92 -9.35 6.75 6.81
C LEU A 92 -9.73 8.07 7.49
N LYS A 93 -10.37 8.01 8.66
CA LYS A 93 -10.84 9.20 9.38
C LYS A 93 -9.67 10.12 9.76
N ALA A 94 -9.92 11.42 9.63
CA ALA A 94 -8.95 12.48 9.90
C ALA A 94 -7.70 12.47 8.99
N ARG A 95 -7.76 11.78 7.85
CA ARG A 95 -6.75 11.85 6.80
C ARG A 95 -6.97 13.04 5.88
N SER A 96 -5.90 13.50 5.23
CA SER A 96 -5.93 14.58 4.27
C SER A 96 -6.72 14.19 3.02
N LYS A 97 -7.28 15.20 2.33
CA LYS A 97 -8.00 14.99 1.06
C LYS A 97 -7.13 14.30 0.01
N GLU A 98 -5.84 14.64 -0.03
CA GLU A 98 -4.87 14.06 -0.95
C GLU A 98 -4.65 12.56 -0.68
N PHE A 99 -4.60 12.15 0.60
CA PHE A 99 -4.54 10.73 0.96
C PHE A 99 -5.80 9.98 0.50
N LEU A 100 -6.98 10.54 0.78
CA LEU A 100 -8.26 9.92 0.44
C LEU A 100 -8.42 9.77 -1.07
N GLN A 101 -8.01 10.79 -1.84
CA GLN A 101 -7.98 10.72 -3.30
C GLN A 101 -7.08 9.59 -3.80
N LYS A 102 -5.88 9.42 -3.22
CA LYS A 102 -4.99 8.32 -3.60
C LYS A 102 -5.55 6.93 -3.26
N VAL A 103 -6.28 6.81 -2.16
CA VAL A 103 -6.98 5.56 -1.80
C VAL A 103 -8.04 5.24 -2.87
N ASP A 104 -8.90 6.20 -3.21
CA ASP A 104 -9.96 6.06 -4.21
C ASP A 104 -9.41 5.74 -5.62
N GLU A 105 -8.31 6.40 -6.02
CA GLU A 105 -7.70 6.23 -7.34
C GLU A 105 -6.99 4.88 -7.52
N LEU A 106 -6.41 4.31 -6.46
CA LEU A 106 -5.46 3.20 -6.58
C LEU A 106 -5.96 1.88 -5.99
N MET A 107 -6.80 1.91 -4.96
CA MET A 107 -7.16 0.70 -4.23
C MET A 107 -8.35 -0.02 -4.87
N THR A 108 -8.30 -1.35 -4.82
CA THR A 108 -9.39 -2.20 -5.34
C THR A 108 -10.36 -2.63 -4.26
N ASN A 109 -9.90 -2.74 -3.01
CA ASN A 109 -10.69 -3.21 -1.88
C ASN A 109 -10.41 -2.42 -0.59
N ASP A 110 -10.44 -1.10 -0.66
CA ASP A 110 -10.26 -0.20 0.50
C ASP A 110 -11.15 -0.55 1.71
N TRP A 111 -12.39 -0.97 1.46
CA TRP A 111 -13.35 -1.45 2.46
C TRP A 111 -12.92 -2.72 3.22
N LEU A 112 -12.05 -3.56 2.64
CA LEU A 112 -11.44 -4.71 3.32
C LEU A 112 -10.12 -4.36 4.01
N ILE A 113 -9.52 -3.22 3.67
CA ILE A 113 -8.21 -2.81 4.18
C ILE A 113 -8.38 -1.92 5.41
N PHE A 114 -9.23 -0.90 5.34
CA PHE A 114 -9.37 0.07 6.42
C PHE A 114 -10.48 -0.32 7.42
N PRO A 115 -10.17 -0.43 8.71
CA PRO A 115 -11.13 -0.89 9.73
C PRO A 115 -12.26 0.10 10.00
N ASP A 116 -12.11 1.38 9.65
CA ASP A 116 -13.09 2.44 9.87
C ASP A 116 -13.83 2.86 8.59
N PHE A 117 -13.74 2.07 7.51
CA PHE A 117 -14.35 2.40 6.22
C PHE A 117 -15.86 2.69 6.31
N ASP A 118 -16.61 1.83 6.99
CA ASP A 118 -18.06 2.01 7.16
C ASP A 118 -18.42 3.27 7.94
N GLU A 119 -17.62 3.64 8.95
CA GLU A 119 -17.82 4.87 9.72
C GLU A 119 -17.48 6.10 8.87
N TYR A 120 -16.39 6.03 8.12
CA TYR A 120 -15.95 7.09 7.21
C TYR A 120 -17.01 7.39 6.15
N ASN A 121 -17.60 6.37 5.52
CA ASN A 121 -18.62 6.58 4.49
C ASN A 121 -19.92 7.17 5.05
N LYS A 122 -20.38 6.73 6.23
CA LYS A 122 -21.58 7.31 6.86
C LYS A 122 -21.46 8.79 7.18
N CYS A 123 -20.24 9.30 7.37
CA CYS A 123 -19.99 10.70 7.69
C CYS A 123 -19.76 11.59 6.46
N ASN A 124 -19.52 10.99 5.28
CA ASN A 124 -19.10 11.69 4.07
C ASN A 124 -20.02 11.43 2.85
N VAL A 125 -21.16 10.77 3.06
CA VAL A 125 -22.26 10.58 2.09
C VAL A 125 -23.47 11.38 2.52
#